data_AF-A0A940QAN2-F1
#
_entry.id   AF-A0A940QAN2-F1
#
_cell.length_a   1.000
_cell.length_b   1.000
_cell.length_c   1.000
_cell.angle_alpha   90.00
_cell.angle_beta   90.00
_cell.angle_gamma   90.00
#
_symmetry.space_group_name_H-M   'P 1'
#
loop_
_entity.id
_entity.type
_entity.pdbx_description
1 polymer ?
#
loop_
_entity_poly.entity_id
_entity_poly.type
_entity_poly.pdbx_seq_one_letter_code
_entity_poly.pdbx_strand_id
1 'polypeptide(L)' 'MKKRNDLLWSISLLIIGIATIILIGLNIIGIDVPDIVVRIIGVIDLLALPVLAYTTVKKFKKDSE' A
#
# COMPACT_ATOMS: atom_id res chain seq x y z
N MET A 1 -20.50 -7.87 7.48
CA MET A 1 -19.38 -6.94 7.19
C MET A 1 -17.98 -7.61 7.10
N LYS A 2 -17.86 -8.95 6.98
CA LYS A 2 -16.57 -9.66 6.87
C LYS A 2 -15.78 -9.35 5.58
N LYS A 3 -16.43 -9.39 4.41
CA LYS A 3 -15.74 -9.28 3.10
C LYS A 3 -15.16 -7.89 2.80
N ARG A 4 -15.79 -6.82 3.27
CA ARG A 4 -15.39 -5.45 2.92
C ARG A 4 -14.05 -5.05 3.55
N ASN A 5 -13.82 -5.45 4.81
CA ASN A 5 -12.57 -5.14 5.51
C ASN A 5 -11.39 -5.94 4.96
N ASP A 6 -11.64 -7.19 4.58
CA ASP A 6 -10.65 -8.06 3.93
C ASP A 6 -10.29 -7.60 2.52
N LEU A 7 -11.31 -7.19 1.75
CA LEU A 7 -11.12 -6.56 0.43
C LEU A 7 -10.35 -5.25 0.54
N LEU A 8 -10.66 -4.38 1.51
CA LEU A 8 -9.94 -3.12 1.73
C LEU A 8 -8.47 -3.35 2.08
N TRP A 9 -8.19 -4.35 2.92
CA TRP A 9 -6.82 -4.73 3.26
C TRP A 9 -6.06 -5.25 2.03
N SER A 10 -6.65 -6.18 1.30
CA SER A 10 -6.04 -6.77 0.09
C SER A 10 -5.83 -5.74 -1.01
N ILE A 11 -6.79 -4.85 -1.24
CA ILE A 11 -6.69 -3.74 -2.20
C ILE A 11 -5.60 -2.75 -1.78
N SER A 12 -5.49 -2.41 -0.49
CA SER A 12 -4.44 -1.51 -0.01
C SER A 12 -3.05 -2.10 -0.24
N LEU A 13 -2.87 -3.40 0.05
CA LEU A 13 -1.62 -4.12 -0.18
C LEU A 13 -1.25 -4.19 -1.66
N LEU A 14 -2.25 -4.42 -2.52
CA LEU A 14 -2.06 -4.53 -3.95
C LEU A 14 -1.70 -3.18 -4.58
N ILE A 15 -2.33 -2.09 -4.13
CA ILE A 15 -1.99 -0.72 -4.57
C ILE A 15 -0.57 -0.35 -4.15
N ILE A 16 -0.19 -0.58 -2.88
CA ILE A 16 1.16 -0.33 -2.37
C ILE A 16 2.20 -1.13 -3.15
N GLY A 17 1.94 -2.43 -3.35
CA GLY A 17 2.85 -3.32 -4.06
C GLY A 17 3.08 -2.87 -5.51
N ILE A 18 2.01 -2.57 -6.24
CA ILE A 18 2.11 -2.08 -7.62
C ILE A 18 2.82 -0.72 -7.67
N ALA A 19 2.48 0.21 -6.78
CA ALA A 19 3.13 1.52 -6.72
C ALA A 19 4.64 1.39 -6.45
N THR A 20 5.03 0.49 -5.54
CA THR A 20 6.44 0.22 -5.20
C THR A 20 7.19 -0.41 -6.37
N ILE A 21 6.60 -1.42 -7.04
CA ILE A 21 7.21 -2.08 -8.20
C ILE A 21 7.39 -1.08 -9.35
N ILE A 22 6.38 -0.25 -9.62
CA ILE A 22 6.48 0.78 -10.66
C ILE A 22 7.57 1.78 -10.30
N LEU A 23 7.61 2.26 -9.05
CA LEU A 23 8.60 3.25 -8.61
C LEU A 23 10.03 2.72 -8.70
N ILE A 24 10.26 1.50 -8.21
CA ILE A 24 11.57 0.81 -8.31
C ILE A 24 11.91 0.53 -9.76
N GLY A 25 10.95 0.05 -10.57
CA GLY A 25 11.17 -0.21 -11.98
C GLY A 25 11.61 1.04 -12.73
N LEU A 26 10.91 2.16 -12.52
CA LEU A 26 11.24 3.43 -13.14
C LEU A 26 12.61 3.97 -12.69
N ASN A 27 12.94 3.82 -11.40
CA ASN A 27 14.23 4.18 -10.84
C ASN A 27 15.39 3.35 -11.43
N ILE A 28 15.20 2.02 -11.58
CA ILE A 28 16.19 1.09 -12.17
C ILE A 28 16.46 1.39 -13.65
N ILE A 29 15.42 1.79 -14.41
CA ILE A 29 15.54 2.09 -15.84
C ILE A 29 16.26 3.45 -16.06
N GLY A 30 16.50 4.23 -15.00
CA GLY A 30 17.16 5.53 -15.09
C GLY A 30 16.30 6.57 -15.80
N ILE A 31 14.98 6.37 -15.85
CA ILE A 31 14.04 7.38 -16.30
C ILE A 31 13.93 8.38 -15.17
N ASP A 32 14.23 9.65 -15.44
CA ASP A 32 14.00 10.77 -14.51
C ASP A 32 12.51 10.85 -14.19
N VAL A 33 12.11 10.11 -13.16
CA VAL A 33 10.79 10.20 -12.58
C VAL A 33 10.70 11.58 -11.94
N PRO A 34 9.71 12.40 -12.28
CA PRO A 34 9.59 13.72 -11.66
C PRO A 34 9.55 13.55 -10.14
N ASP A 35 10.35 14.32 -9.40
CA ASP A 35 10.37 14.31 -7.93
C ASP A 35 8.94 14.42 -7.34
N ILE A 36 8.06 15.14 -8.03
CA ILE A 36 6.64 15.26 -7.70
C ILE A 36 5.94 13.89 -7.62
N VAL A 37 6.21 12.98 -8.55
CA VAL A 37 5.55 11.67 -8.64
C VAL A 37 6.04 10.76 -7.53
N VAL A 38 7.35 10.73 -7.30
CA VAL A 38 7.97 9.98 -6.17
C VAL A 38 7.40 10.46 -4.85
N ARG A 39 7.27 11.78 -4.69
CA ARG A 39 6.74 12.41 -3.47
C ARG A 39 5.26 12.08 -3.25
N ILE A 40 4.44 12.09 -4.30
CA ILE A 40 3.02 11.72 -4.22
C ILE A 40 2.87 10.25 -3.84
N ILE A 41 3.62 9.35 -4.50
CA ILE A 41 3.60 7.91 -4.18
C ILE A 41 4.03 7.68 -2.74
N GLY A 42 5.11 8.34 -2.28
CA GLY A 42 5.57 8.25 -0.90
C GLY A 42 4.54 8.74 0.13
N VAL A 43 3.78 9.81 -0.17
CA VAL A 43 2.70 10.30 0.71
C VAL A 43 1.54 9.30 0.77
N ILE A 44 1.16 8.71 -0.37
CA ILE A 44 0.12 7.68 -0.42
C ILE A 44 0.57 6.46 0.38
N ASP A 45 1.82 6.03 0.24
CA ASP A 45 2.37 4.88 0.96
C ASP A 45 2.40 5.12 2.48
N LEU A 46 2.82 6.32 2.90
CA LEU A 46 2.81 6.75 4.30
C LEU A 46 1.42 6.70 4.94
N LEU A 47 0.36 7.03 4.19
CA LEU A 47 -1.02 6.94 4.67
C LEU A 47 -1.57 5.50 4.58
N ALA A 48 -1.12 4.74 3.60
CA ALA A 48 -1.55 3.37 3.40
C ALA A 48 -1.01 2.45 4.51
N LEU A 49 0.23 2.64 4.98
CA LEU A 49 0.83 1.89 6.09
C LEU A 49 -0.02 1.83 7.38
N PRO A 50 -0.48 2.93 7.98
CA PRO A 50 -1.31 2.88 9.19
C PRO A 50 -2.70 2.28 8.93
N VAL A 51 -3.29 2.52 7.75
CA VAL A 51 -4.54 1.86 7.34
C VAL A 51 -4.34 0.35 7.27
N LEU A 52 -3.21 -0.08 6.71
CA LEU A 52 -2.84 -1.48 6.57
C LEU A 52 -2.52 -2.12 7.92
N ALA A 53 -1.82 -1.41 8.81
CA ALA A 53 -1.56 -1.87 10.18
C ALA A 53 -2.86 -2.04 10.97
N TYR A 54 -3.76 -1.04 10.94
CA TYR A 54 -5.05 -1.12 11.61
C TYR A 54 -5.91 -2.29 11.11
N THR A 55 -5.98 -2.46 9.80
CA THR A 55 -6.74 -3.54 9.18
C THR A 55 -6.11 -4.92 9.41
N THR A 56 -4.77 -5.02 9.43
CA THR A 56 -4.03 -6.25 9.78
C THR A 56 -4.30 -6.66 11.22
N VAL A 57 -4.16 -5.73 12.18
CA VAL A 57 -4.43 -6.00 13.61
C VAL A 57 -5.87 -6.42 13.81
N LYS A 58 -6.82 -5.74 13.15
CA LYS A 58 -8.25 -6.07 13.23
C LYS A 58 -8.57 -7.45 12.62
N LYS A 59 -7.85 -7.84 11.56
CA LYS A 59 -7.99 -9.16 10.92
C LYS A 59 -7.39 -10.26 11.80
N PHE A 60 -6.17 -10.08 12.30
CA PHE A 60 -5.50 -11.03 13.20
C PHE A 60 -6.25 -11.25 14.51
N LYS A 61 -6.70 -10.17 15.15
CA LYS A 61 -7.45 -10.25 16.41
C LYS A 61 -8.79 -11.00 16.24
N LYS A 62 -9.36 -10.98 15.03
CA LYS A 62 -10.61 -11.68 14.70
C LYS A 62 -10.41 -13.13 14.28
N ASP A 63 -9.19 -13.51 13.90
CA ASP A 63 -8.81 -14.89 13.57
C ASP A 63 -8.38 -15.68 14.82
N SER A 64 -8.06 -14.99 15.93
CA SER A 64 -7.70 -15.58 17.23
C SER A 64 -8.88 -15.75 18.22
N GLU A 65 -10.12 -15.46 17.80
CA GLU A 65 -11.38 -15.75 18.53
C GLU A 65 -12.19 -16.81 17.77
#